data_AF-A0A6C0J118-F1
#
_entry.id   AF-A0A6C0J118-F1
#
_cell.length_a   1.000
_cell.length_b   1.000
_cell.length_c   1.000
_cell.angle_alpha   90.00
_cell.angle_beta   90.00
_cell.angle_gamma   90.00
#
_symmetry.space_group_name_H-M   'P 1'
#
loop_
_entity.id
_entity.type
_entity.pdbx_description
1 polymer ?
#
loop_
_entity_poly.entity_id
_entity_poly.type
_entity_poly.pdbx_seq_one_letter_code
_entity_poly.pdbx_strand_id
1 'polypeptide(L)'
;MENEEPKLCVNMDCERYPPDWDFKKDSEETYQEDQWKKCGQCVGYYNDDGMCDILFVQEEPNNQEAECSLCGKTKDIVQMKGSGQYLCGNACDESDEEEEEEEEEEEEGKRKCETCAIHINTDDIIELSIEVNGHNLKLCLCENCFQDKADILRKEGWNVDDFFEEEEEADASEEEPNNQEAGCDHCGKTDDVVQMKGSGQYLCGDGCDED
;
A
#
# COMPACT_ATOMS: atom_id res chain seq x y z
N MET A 1 13.02 -58.53 -13.51
CA MET A 1 13.21 -57.12 -13.91
C MET A 1 12.02 -56.40 -13.33
N GLU A 2 12.24 -55.70 -12.22
CA GLU A 2 11.22 -54.83 -11.65
C GLU A 2 10.82 -53.84 -12.73
N ASN A 3 9.53 -53.82 -13.05
CA ASN A 3 8.96 -52.99 -14.11
C ASN A 3 8.84 -51.58 -13.53
N GLU A 4 9.97 -50.88 -13.41
CA GLU A 4 10.00 -49.50 -12.94
C GLU A 4 9.17 -48.66 -13.90
N GLU A 5 8.13 -48.02 -13.38
CA GLU A 5 7.27 -47.15 -14.16
C GLU A 5 8.12 -45.98 -14.70
N PRO A 6 8.00 -45.65 -16.00
CA PRO A 6 8.76 -44.56 -16.58
C PRO A 6 8.38 -43.26 -15.87
N LYS A 7 9.36 -42.54 -15.36
CA LYS A 7 9.14 -41.21 -14.77
C LYS A 7 8.80 -40.25 -15.91
N LEU A 8 7.59 -39.72 -15.89
CA LEU A 8 7.06 -38.75 -16.86
C LEU A 8 6.67 -37.47 -16.14
N CYS A 9 6.71 -36.35 -16.83
CA CYS A 9 6.16 -35.09 -16.32
C CYS A 9 4.63 -35.20 -16.20
N VAL A 10 4.10 -35.09 -14.97
CA VAL A 10 2.68 -35.32 -14.68
C VAL A 10 1.83 -34.06 -14.81
N ASN A 11 2.31 -32.91 -14.31
CA ASN A 11 1.54 -31.66 -14.26
C ASN A 11 1.12 -31.15 -15.67
N MET A 12 1.76 -31.61 -16.76
CA MET A 12 1.37 -31.28 -18.13
C MET A 12 1.47 -32.49 -19.08
N ASP A 13 1.09 -33.67 -18.62
CA ASP A 13 0.86 -34.91 -19.39
C ASP A 13 1.90 -35.24 -20.48
N CYS A 14 3.12 -35.61 -20.08
CA CYS A 14 4.01 -36.30 -21.02
C CYS A 14 3.55 -37.75 -21.25
N GLU A 15 3.47 -38.16 -22.50
CA GLU A 15 3.17 -39.54 -22.89
C GLU A 15 4.43 -40.30 -23.26
N ARG A 16 4.56 -41.56 -22.82
CA ARG A 16 5.73 -42.38 -23.19
C ARG A 16 5.82 -42.60 -24.71
N TYR A 17 4.66 -42.82 -25.32
CA TYR A 17 4.50 -43.00 -26.76
C TYR A 17 3.28 -42.20 -27.17
N PRO A 18 3.41 -41.26 -28.12
CA PRO A 18 2.27 -40.54 -28.65
C PRO A 18 1.22 -41.44 -29.32
N PRO A 19 -0.01 -40.93 -29.51
CA PRO A 19 -1.12 -41.71 -30.08
C PRO A 19 -0.87 -42.29 -31.47
N ASP A 20 -0.03 -41.65 -32.26
CA ASP A 20 0.33 -42.02 -33.64
C ASP A 20 1.59 -42.90 -33.75
N TRP A 21 2.24 -43.23 -32.63
CA TRP A 21 3.47 -44.03 -32.60
C TRP A 21 3.31 -45.43 -33.23
N ASP A 22 4.08 -45.73 -34.28
CA ASP A 22 4.15 -47.04 -34.94
C ASP A 22 5.34 -47.85 -34.43
N PHE A 23 5.10 -48.80 -33.51
CA PHE A 23 6.14 -49.68 -32.94
C PHE A 23 6.99 -50.49 -33.95
N LYS A 24 6.61 -50.55 -35.23
CA LYS A 24 7.41 -51.21 -36.28
C LYS A 24 8.29 -50.25 -37.06
N LYS A 25 7.94 -48.97 -37.10
CA LYS A 25 8.62 -47.96 -37.92
C LYS A 25 9.36 -46.93 -37.08
N ASP A 26 8.82 -46.63 -35.91
CA ASP A 26 9.27 -45.56 -35.05
C ASP A 26 10.19 -46.07 -33.95
N SER A 27 11.19 -45.24 -33.67
CA SER A 27 12.16 -45.40 -32.59
C SER A 27 12.36 -44.05 -31.93
N GLU A 28 12.92 -44.02 -30.73
CA GLU A 28 13.10 -42.78 -29.97
C GLU A 28 13.86 -41.70 -30.75
N GLU A 29 14.82 -42.11 -31.59
CA GLU A 29 15.63 -41.21 -32.41
C GLU A 29 14.97 -40.81 -33.73
N THR A 30 14.07 -41.65 -34.27
CA THR A 30 13.48 -41.44 -35.61
C THR A 30 12.08 -40.85 -35.57
N TYR A 31 11.43 -40.88 -34.41
CA TYR A 31 10.09 -40.37 -34.21
C TYR A 31 10.13 -38.85 -34.01
N GLN A 32 9.76 -38.11 -35.05
CA GLN A 32 9.53 -36.68 -35.01
C GLN A 32 8.32 -36.35 -35.89
N GLU A 33 7.16 -36.23 -35.28
CA GLU A 33 6.03 -35.57 -35.91
C GLU A 33 6.06 -34.06 -35.64
N ASP A 34 5.40 -33.28 -36.50
CA ASP A 34 5.38 -31.81 -36.37
C ASP A 34 4.77 -31.35 -35.04
N GLN A 35 3.81 -32.11 -34.48
CA GLN A 35 3.08 -31.76 -33.27
C GLN A 35 3.66 -32.38 -31.99
N TRP A 36 4.06 -33.66 -31.99
CA TRP A 36 4.62 -34.32 -30.81
C TRP A 36 6.13 -34.15 -30.72
N LYS A 37 6.61 -33.57 -29.62
CA LYS A 37 8.03 -33.29 -29.39
C LYS A 37 8.58 -34.11 -28.25
N LYS A 38 9.85 -34.50 -28.36
CA LYS A 38 10.54 -35.21 -27.28
C LYS A 38 10.70 -34.27 -26.08
N CYS A 39 10.32 -34.72 -24.90
CA CYS A 39 10.59 -33.99 -23.67
C CYS A 39 12.07 -34.11 -23.31
N GLY A 40 12.74 -32.99 -23.04
CA GLY A 40 14.11 -32.97 -22.55
C GLY A 40 14.23 -33.36 -21.06
N GLN A 41 13.12 -33.40 -20.32
CA GLN A 41 13.10 -33.70 -18.88
C GLN A 41 12.77 -35.15 -18.55
N CYS A 42 12.06 -35.84 -19.43
CA CYS A 42 11.64 -37.21 -19.22
C CYS A 42 11.73 -38.04 -20.49
N VAL A 43 11.54 -39.36 -20.38
CA VAL A 43 11.58 -40.26 -21.53
C VAL A 43 10.36 -40.14 -22.46
N GLY A 44 9.39 -39.29 -22.12
CA GLY A 44 8.17 -39.11 -22.89
C GLY A 44 8.25 -38.02 -23.96
N TYR A 45 7.07 -37.77 -24.53
CA TYR A 45 6.78 -36.79 -25.56
C TYR A 45 5.65 -35.90 -25.07
N TYR A 46 5.64 -34.66 -25.51
CA TYR A 46 4.57 -33.70 -25.24
C TYR A 46 3.98 -33.21 -26.55
N ASN A 47 2.70 -32.88 -26.53
CA ASN A 47 2.02 -32.24 -27.64
C ASN A 47 2.37 -30.76 -27.63
N ASP A 48 2.92 -30.22 -28.72
CA ASP A 48 3.28 -28.79 -28.82
C ASP A 48 2.08 -27.97 -29.32
N ASP A 49 1.00 -27.93 -28.52
CA ASP A 49 -0.22 -27.17 -28.78
C ASP A 49 -0.27 -25.80 -28.07
N GLY A 50 0.87 -25.40 -27.50
CA GLY A 50 1.14 -24.04 -27.00
C GLY A 50 1.29 -23.92 -25.48
N MET A 51 0.65 -24.77 -24.67
CA MET A 51 0.87 -24.79 -23.21
C MET A 51 1.57 -26.05 -22.73
N CYS A 52 1.39 -27.17 -23.44
CA CYS A 52 1.94 -28.46 -23.04
C CYS A 52 3.46 -28.57 -23.17
N ASP A 53 4.13 -27.56 -23.74
CA ASP A 53 5.59 -27.40 -23.77
C ASP A 53 6.16 -26.86 -22.44
N ILE A 54 5.32 -26.44 -21.50
CA ILE A 54 5.72 -25.88 -20.21
C ILE A 54 5.61 -26.94 -19.09
N LEU A 55 6.54 -26.91 -18.13
CA LEU A 55 6.53 -27.71 -16.90
C LEU A 55 6.56 -26.77 -15.69
N PHE A 56 5.53 -26.80 -14.86
CA PHE A 56 5.51 -26.08 -13.58
C PHE A 56 6.32 -26.87 -12.54
N VAL A 57 7.57 -26.45 -12.32
CA VAL A 57 8.53 -27.18 -11.49
C VAL A 57 8.33 -26.96 -10.00
N GLN A 58 7.73 -25.83 -9.61
CA GLN A 58 7.48 -25.47 -8.21
C GLN A 58 6.16 -26.03 -7.67
N GLU A 59 5.28 -26.49 -8.56
CA GLU A 59 3.99 -27.07 -8.19
C GLU A 59 4.07 -28.58 -7.96
N GLU A 60 3.08 -29.14 -7.27
CA GLU A 60 2.92 -30.59 -7.14
C GLU A 60 2.77 -31.24 -8.54
N PRO A 61 3.39 -32.41 -8.81
CA PRO A 61 4.20 -33.25 -7.91
C PRO A 61 5.69 -32.92 -7.90
N ASN A 62 6.12 -31.88 -8.60
CA ASN A 62 7.53 -31.58 -8.79
C ASN A 62 8.12 -30.96 -7.53
N ASN A 63 7.45 -29.96 -6.91
CA ASN A 63 7.84 -29.29 -5.67
C ASN A 63 9.35 -28.96 -5.58
N GLN A 64 9.92 -28.50 -6.69
CA GLN A 64 11.34 -28.16 -6.82
C GLN A 64 11.55 -26.65 -6.73
N GLU A 65 12.67 -26.24 -6.14
CA GLU A 65 13.15 -24.88 -6.25
C GLU A 65 13.87 -24.69 -7.59
N ALA A 66 13.64 -23.54 -8.24
CA ALA A 66 14.22 -23.22 -9.52
C ALA A 66 14.50 -21.72 -9.62
N GLU A 67 15.39 -21.35 -10.54
CA GLU A 67 15.81 -19.96 -10.77
C GLU A 67 15.71 -19.64 -12.27
N CYS A 68 15.15 -18.47 -12.59
CA CYS A 68 15.06 -17.99 -13.97
C CYS A 68 16.44 -17.77 -14.57
N SER A 69 16.72 -18.40 -15.71
CA SER A 69 18.01 -18.30 -16.40
C SER A 69 18.31 -16.91 -16.98
N LEU A 70 17.31 -16.02 -17.06
CA LEU A 70 17.45 -14.67 -17.64
C LEU A 70 17.55 -13.57 -16.59
N CYS A 71 16.75 -13.63 -15.52
CA CYS A 71 16.65 -12.56 -14.52
C CYS A 71 16.97 -12.99 -13.08
N GLY A 72 17.19 -14.28 -12.81
CA GLY A 72 17.55 -14.76 -11.47
C GLY A 72 16.40 -14.81 -10.45
N LYS A 73 15.15 -14.52 -10.84
CA LYS A 73 13.99 -14.70 -9.95
C LYS A 73 13.83 -16.18 -9.58
N THR A 74 13.34 -16.45 -8.36
CA THR A 74 13.14 -17.81 -7.83
C THR A 74 11.68 -18.17 -7.61
N LYS A 75 10.76 -17.25 -7.86
CA LYS A 75 9.30 -17.43 -7.76
C LYS A 75 8.68 -17.42 -9.15
N ASP A 76 7.55 -18.12 -9.31
CA ASP A 76 6.84 -18.26 -10.58
C ASP A 76 7.76 -18.78 -11.70
N ILE A 77 8.48 -19.86 -11.42
CA ILE A 77 9.44 -20.45 -12.36
C ILE A 77 8.85 -21.68 -13.03
N VAL A 78 8.87 -21.63 -14.36
CA VAL A 78 8.51 -22.74 -15.23
C VAL A 78 9.74 -23.26 -15.97
N GLN A 79 9.70 -24.51 -16.39
CA GLN A 79 10.73 -25.13 -17.21
C GLN A 79 10.17 -25.51 -18.57
N MET A 80 10.83 -25.08 -19.64
CA MET A 80 10.47 -25.46 -21.00
C MET A 80 10.85 -26.92 -21.24
N LYS A 81 9.89 -27.79 -21.60
CA LYS A 81 10.15 -29.22 -21.83
C LYS A 81 11.07 -29.48 -23.02
N GLY A 82 10.97 -28.68 -24.08
CA GLY A 82 11.80 -28.87 -25.29
C GLY A 82 13.28 -28.53 -25.07
N SER A 83 13.57 -27.39 -24.42
CA SER A 83 14.94 -26.90 -24.22
C SER A 83 15.51 -27.21 -22.82
N GLY A 84 14.65 -27.49 -21.85
CA GLY A 84 15.00 -27.62 -20.44
C GLY A 84 15.32 -26.31 -19.72
N GLN A 85 15.13 -25.17 -20.39
CA GLN A 85 15.43 -23.84 -19.82
C GLN A 85 14.40 -23.45 -18.76
N TYR A 86 14.88 -22.82 -17.69
CA TYR A 86 14.04 -22.27 -16.62
C TYR A 86 13.78 -20.79 -16.89
N LEU A 87 12.51 -20.40 -16.92
CA LEU A 87 12.04 -19.05 -17.25
C LEU A 87 10.92 -18.66 -16.28
N CYS A 88 10.69 -17.36 -16.12
CA CYS A 88 9.51 -16.88 -15.39
C CYS A 88 8.22 -17.24 -16.14
N GLY A 89 7.21 -17.76 -15.45
CA GLY A 89 5.89 -18.07 -16.00
C GLY A 89 5.22 -16.84 -16.62
N ASN A 90 5.31 -15.70 -15.93
CA ASN A 90 4.77 -14.42 -16.41
C ASN A 90 5.78 -13.56 -17.20
N ALA A 91 6.79 -14.18 -17.81
CA ALA A 91 7.92 -13.51 -18.44
C ALA A 91 8.77 -12.67 -17.47
N CYS A 92 9.97 -12.28 -17.90
CA CYS A 92 10.93 -11.55 -17.08
C CYS A 92 10.63 -10.05 -17.06
N ASP A 93 9.40 -9.66 -16.73
CA ASP A 93 9.09 -8.24 -16.59
C ASP A 93 9.82 -7.67 -15.36
N GLU A 94 10.44 -6.51 -15.52
CA GLU A 94 11.23 -5.79 -14.51
C GLU A 94 10.32 -5.07 -13.50
N SER A 95 9.20 -5.68 -13.11
CA SER A 95 8.54 -5.30 -11.87
C SER A 95 9.39 -5.85 -10.72
N ASP A 96 10.34 -5.02 -10.33
CA ASP A 96 11.02 -4.96 -9.04
C ASP A 96 9.96 -4.69 -7.95
N GLU A 97 9.02 -5.61 -7.79
CA GLU A 97 8.19 -5.70 -6.60
C GLU A 97 8.91 -6.69 -5.70
N GLU A 98 9.89 -6.15 -4.98
CA GLU A 98 10.37 -6.73 -3.74
C GLU A 98 9.13 -7.16 -2.94
N GLU A 99 8.85 -8.46 -2.91
CA GLU A 99 7.97 -9.05 -1.92
C GLU A 99 8.66 -8.84 -0.56
N GLU A 100 8.48 -7.65 0.01
CA GLU A 100 8.65 -7.41 1.43
C GLU A 100 7.79 -8.48 2.13
N GLU A 101 8.46 -9.38 2.83
CA GLU A 101 7.84 -10.27 3.81
C GLU A 101 7.16 -9.37 4.85
N GLU A 102 5.90 -8.99 4.59
CA GLU A 102 5.02 -8.38 5.57
C GLU A 102 4.75 -9.44 6.65
N GLU A 103 5.62 -9.48 7.66
CA GLU A 103 5.20 -9.84 9.00
C GLU A 103 4.05 -8.89 9.36
N GLU A 104 2.82 -9.37 9.20
CA GLU A 104 1.60 -8.73 9.68
C GLU A 104 1.68 -8.60 11.22
N GLU A 105 2.39 -7.59 11.69
CA GLU A 105 2.05 -6.95 12.95
C GLU A 105 0.92 -5.96 12.65
N GLU A 106 -0.28 -6.31 13.13
CA GLU A 106 -1.48 -5.48 13.18
C GLU A 106 -1.20 -4.10 13.80
N GLU A 107 -0.68 -3.16 13.02
CA GLU A 107 -0.66 -1.74 13.36
C GLU A 107 -2.01 -1.13 12.95
N GLU A 108 -3.06 -1.49 13.72
CA GLU A 108 -4.34 -0.79 13.74
C GLU A 108 -4.11 0.68 14.10
N GLY A 109 -3.94 1.54 13.09
CA GLY A 109 -3.86 3.00 13.34
C GLY A 109 -3.08 3.85 12.36
N LYS A 110 -2.47 3.30 11.30
CA LYS A 110 -1.70 4.11 10.33
C LYS A 110 -2.32 4.05 8.93
N ARG A 111 -2.63 5.21 8.33
CA ARG A 111 -3.09 5.36 6.94
C ARG A 111 -2.05 6.09 6.08
N LYS A 112 -2.01 5.80 4.78
CA LYS A 112 -1.05 6.39 3.84
C LYS A 112 -1.63 7.69 3.24
N CYS A 113 -0.83 8.76 3.20
CA CYS A 113 -1.17 9.98 2.47
C CYS A 113 -1.07 9.74 0.95
N GLU A 114 -2.12 10.07 0.20
CA GLU A 114 -2.17 9.82 -1.25
C GLU A 114 -1.28 10.77 -2.06
N THR A 115 -0.78 11.86 -1.46
CA THR A 115 0.14 12.79 -2.14
C THR A 115 1.61 12.44 -1.92
N CYS A 116 2.01 12.09 -0.70
CA CYS A 116 3.42 11.90 -0.35
C CYS A 116 3.78 10.46 0.06
N ALA A 117 2.80 9.54 0.08
CA ALA A 117 2.96 8.13 0.46
C ALA A 117 3.51 7.90 1.88
N ILE A 118 3.52 8.93 2.74
CA ILE A 118 3.95 8.81 4.13
C ILE A 118 2.83 8.14 4.94
N HIS A 119 3.21 7.21 5.81
CA HIS A 119 2.31 6.58 6.79
C HIS A 119 2.10 7.52 7.96
N ILE A 120 0.85 7.83 8.25
CA ILE A 120 0.44 8.81 9.26
C ILE A 120 -0.61 8.16 10.13
N ASN A 121 -0.64 8.52 11.40
CA ASN A 121 -1.65 8.01 12.31
C ASN A 121 -3.05 8.42 11.81
N THR A 122 -4.06 7.58 12.06
CA THR A 122 -5.45 7.86 11.70
C THR A 122 -6.00 9.15 12.32
N ASP A 123 -5.42 9.61 13.42
CA ASP A 123 -5.78 10.87 14.07
C ASP A 123 -5.24 12.11 13.35
N ASP A 124 -4.13 11.96 12.61
CA ASP A 124 -3.42 13.06 11.93
C ASP A 124 -3.67 13.07 10.40
N ILE A 125 -4.56 12.20 9.91
CA ILE A 125 -4.92 12.11 8.49
C ILE A 125 -6.23 12.84 8.19
N ILE A 126 -6.18 13.72 7.20
CA ILE A 126 -7.31 14.53 6.75
C ILE A 126 -8.04 13.74 5.66
N GLU A 127 -9.25 13.26 5.97
CA GLU A 127 -10.14 12.58 5.01
C GLU A 127 -11.10 13.60 4.38
N LEU A 128 -10.89 13.89 3.10
CA LEU A 128 -11.79 14.71 2.29
C LEU A 128 -12.72 13.82 1.48
N SER A 129 -13.94 14.27 1.24
CA SER A 129 -14.87 13.56 0.37
C SER A 129 -15.61 14.50 -0.60
N ILE A 130 -15.95 13.97 -1.77
CA ILE A 130 -16.71 14.67 -2.81
C ILE A 130 -17.65 13.69 -3.50
N GLU A 131 -18.84 14.15 -3.89
CA GLU A 131 -19.77 13.39 -4.72
C GLU A 131 -19.69 13.85 -6.17
N VAL A 132 -19.30 12.94 -7.07
CA VAL A 132 -19.23 13.21 -8.51
C VAL A 132 -20.02 12.14 -9.25
N ASN A 133 -21.06 12.56 -10.00
CA ASN A 133 -21.91 11.66 -10.80
C ASN A 133 -22.52 10.49 -10.01
N GLY A 134 -22.81 10.68 -8.72
CA GLY A 134 -23.36 9.64 -7.83
C GLY A 134 -22.32 8.67 -7.24
N HIS A 135 -21.03 8.91 -7.48
CA HIS A 135 -19.93 8.20 -6.82
C HIS A 135 -19.34 9.07 -5.72
N ASN A 136 -19.22 8.51 -4.51
CA ASN A 136 -18.51 9.16 -3.39
C ASN A 136 -17.02 8.83 -3.50
N LEU A 137 -16.21 9.85 -3.74
CA LEU A 137 -14.76 9.77 -3.74
C LEU A 137 -14.23 10.25 -2.39
N LYS A 138 -13.22 9.56 -1.87
CA LYS A 138 -12.53 9.90 -0.63
C LYS A 138 -11.05 10.13 -0.94
N LEU A 139 -10.47 11.15 -0.33
CA LEU A 139 -9.06 11.50 -0.47
C LEU A 139 -8.44 11.62 0.93
N CYS A 140 -7.34 10.94 1.17
CA CYS A 140 -6.62 10.92 2.44
C CYS A 140 -5.29 11.68 2.31
N LEU A 141 -5.18 12.82 2.99
CA LEU A 141 -4.00 13.68 2.95
C LEU A 141 -3.38 13.90 4.33
N CYS A 142 -2.07 14.13 4.35
CA CYS A 142 -1.39 14.64 5.55
C CYS A 142 -1.67 16.13 5.73
N GLU A 143 -1.54 16.63 6.96
CA GLU A 143 -1.69 18.07 7.26
C GLU A 143 -0.86 18.95 6.32
N ASN A 144 0.42 18.62 6.11
CA ASN A 144 1.28 19.40 5.21
C ASN A 144 0.76 19.41 3.76
N CYS A 145 0.40 18.24 3.22
CA CYS A 145 -0.10 18.13 1.85
C CYS A 145 -1.48 18.74 1.67
N PHE A 146 -2.31 18.72 2.71
CA PHE A 146 -3.58 19.43 2.73
C PHE A 146 -3.35 20.93 2.67
N GLN A 147 -2.49 21.48 3.54
CA GLN A 147 -2.16 22.92 3.55
C GLN A 147 -1.58 23.37 2.19
N ASP A 148 -0.69 22.58 1.59
CA ASP A 148 -0.10 22.89 0.28
C ASP A 148 -1.11 22.87 -0.87
N LYS A 149 -2.16 22.05 -0.78
CA LYS A 149 -3.14 21.83 -1.85
C LYS A 149 -4.54 22.37 -1.56
N ALA A 150 -4.78 23.01 -0.40
CA ALA A 150 -6.10 23.48 0.02
C ALA A 150 -6.78 24.36 -1.04
N ASP A 151 -6.04 25.30 -1.63
CA ASP A 151 -6.54 26.18 -2.69
C ASP A 151 -6.92 25.45 -3.99
N ILE A 152 -6.22 24.34 -4.29
CA ILE A 152 -6.50 23.51 -5.46
C ILE A 152 -7.73 22.66 -5.20
N LEU A 153 -7.80 22.03 -4.04
CA LEU A 153 -8.91 21.18 -3.60
C LEU A 153 -10.23 21.96 -3.55
N ARG A 154 -10.20 23.20 -3.05
CA ARG A 154 -11.37 24.11 -3.08
C ARG A 154 -11.84 24.42 -4.50
N LYS A 155 -10.93 24.59 -5.46
CA LYS A 155 -11.29 24.81 -6.89
C LYS A 155 -11.86 23.55 -7.55
N GLU A 156 -11.42 22.39 -7.11
CA GLU A 156 -11.89 21.09 -7.60
C GLU A 156 -13.22 20.64 -6.96
N GLY A 157 -13.72 21.39 -5.96
CA GLY A 157 -15.02 21.15 -5.33
C GLY A 157 -14.97 20.18 -4.14
N TRP A 158 -13.78 19.89 -3.61
CA TRP A 158 -13.65 19.11 -2.37
C TRP A 158 -14.15 19.91 -1.18
N ASN A 159 -14.77 19.23 -0.21
CA ASN A 159 -15.17 19.88 1.05
C ASN A 159 -13.95 20.11 1.94
N VAL A 160 -13.29 21.24 1.72
CA VAL A 160 -12.13 21.72 2.47
C VAL A 160 -12.57 22.54 3.69
N ASP A 161 -13.78 23.07 3.67
CA ASP A 161 -14.27 24.07 4.62
C ASP A 161 -14.57 23.45 6.01
N ASP A 162 -14.86 22.14 6.10
CA ASP A 162 -14.99 21.41 7.38
C ASP A 162 -13.69 21.43 8.23
N PHE A 163 -12.53 21.76 7.64
CA PHE A 163 -11.22 21.81 8.32
C PHE A 163 -10.73 23.25 8.59
N PHE A 164 -11.45 24.25 8.08
CA PHE A 164 -11.22 25.66 8.36
C PHE A 164 -12.48 26.15 9.07
N GLU A 165 -12.64 25.82 10.35
CA GLU A 165 -13.78 26.27 11.14
C GLU A 165 -14.01 27.78 10.96
N GLU A 166 -15.25 28.14 10.61
CA GLU A 166 -15.78 29.49 10.75
C GLU A 166 -15.60 29.95 12.21
N GLU A 167 -14.59 30.79 12.47
CA GLU A 167 -14.71 31.82 13.51
C GLU A 167 -15.70 32.92 13.03
N GLU A 168 -16.96 32.55 12.82
CA GLU A 168 -18.14 33.43 12.85
C GLU A 168 -19.24 32.51 13.41
N GLU A 169 -19.48 32.50 14.72
CA GLU A 169 -20.48 33.34 15.37
C GLU A 169 -20.09 33.56 16.84
N ALA A 170 -19.42 34.67 17.13
CA ALA A 170 -19.49 35.28 18.45
C ALA A 170 -20.79 36.11 18.51
N ASP A 171 -21.73 35.76 19.39
CA ASP A 171 -22.26 36.64 20.45
C ASP A 171 -23.50 36.01 21.12
N ALA A 172 -23.29 35.35 22.26
CA ALA A 172 -24.18 35.41 23.43
C ALA A 172 -23.66 34.48 24.53
N SER A 173 -22.52 34.80 25.13
CA SER A 173 -22.23 34.32 26.49
C SER A 173 -21.54 35.41 27.28
N GLU A 174 -22.37 35.94 28.18
CA GLU A 174 -22.16 36.78 29.34
C GLU A 174 -20.71 37.06 29.75
N GLU A 175 -20.38 38.34 29.81
CA GLU A 175 -19.13 38.88 30.36
C GLU A 175 -18.93 38.43 31.82
N GLU A 176 -17.89 37.64 32.09
CA GLU A 176 -17.28 37.57 33.43
C GLU A 176 -16.03 38.46 33.46
N PRO A 177 -15.96 39.50 34.30
CA PRO A 177 -14.81 40.37 34.34
C PRO A 177 -13.60 39.67 34.97
N ASN A 178 -12.50 39.72 34.23
CA ASN A 178 -11.16 39.30 34.63
C ASN A 178 -10.72 40.10 35.87
N ASN A 179 -10.77 39.44 37.04
CA ASN A 179 -10.24 39.97 38.28
C ASN A 179 -8.71 39.83 38.29
N GLN A 180 -8.03 40.72 37.58
CA GLN A 180 -6.62 40.98 37.82
C GLN A 180 -6.52 41.94 39.01
N GLU A 181 -6.05 41.42 40.14
CA GLU A 181 -5.83 42.17 41.38
C GLU A 181 -4.83 43.31 41.12
N ALA A 182 -5.35 44.48 40.76
CA ALA A 182 -4.55 45.68 40.55
C ALA A 182 -4.22 46.30 41.92
N GLY A 183 -2.93 46.33 42.26
CA GLY A 183 -2.44 46.99 43.46
C GLY A 183 -2.38 48.51 43.30
N CYS A 184 -2.58 49.25 44.39
CA CYS A 184 -2.42 50.70 44.43
C CYS A 184 -0.99 51.11 44.06
N ASP A 185 -0.83 52.00 43.09
CA ASP A 185 0.47 52.48 42.60
C ASP A 185 1.30 53.21 43.68
N HIS A 186 0.67 53.68 44.76
CA HIS A 186 1.35 54.40 45.84
C HIS A 186 1.79 53.53 47.02
N CYS A 187 1.04 52.49 47.36
CA CYS A 187 1.29 51.68 48.56
C CYS A 187 1.37 50.17 48.33
N GLY A 188 1.10 49.71 47.09
CA GLY A 188 1.19 48.31 46.69
C GLY A 188 0.10 47.39 47.26
N LYS A 189 -0.87 47.92 48.01
CA LYS A 189 -2.00 47.13 48.57
C LYS A 189 -3.00 46.82 47.46
N THR A 190 -3.56 45.62 47.48
CA THR A 190 -4.53 45.12 46.48
C THR A 190 -5.97 45.23 46.94
N ASP A 191 -6.20 45.55 48.21
CA ASP A 191 -7.52 45.74 48.80
C ASP A 191 -8.05 47.16 48.53
N ASP A 192 -9.32 47.25 48.11
CA ASP A 192 -10.07 48.50 47.86
C ASP A 192 -9.36 49.51 46.94
N VAL A 193 -8.84 49.03 45.81
CA VAL A 193 -8.15 49.86 44.81
C VAL A 193 -9.09 50.25 43.67
N VAL A 194 -9.13 51.54 43.34
CA VAL A 194 -9.98 52.11 42.30
C VAL A 194 -9.11 52.72 41.20
N GLN A 195 -9.44 52.40 39.94
CA GLN A 195 -8.75 52.97 38.78
C GLN A 195 -9.32 54.34 38.40
N MET A 196 -8.48 55.36 38.34
CA MET A 196 -8.86 56.70 37.88
C MET A 196 -9.07 56.71 36.36
N LYS A 197 -10.31 56.96 35.93
CA LYS A 197 -10.65 57.07 34.50
C LYS A 197 -9.97 58.29 33.87
N GLY A 198 -8.98 58.05 33.02
CA GLY A 198 -8.28 59.07 32.23
C GLY A 198 -6.75 59.07 32.36
N SER A 199 -6.20 58.49 33.44
CA SER A 199 -4.74 58.37 33.64
C SER A 199 -4.25 56.92 33.75
N GLY A 200 -5.16 55.95 33.95
CA GLY A 200 -4.82 54.53 34.07
C GLY A 200 -4.18 54.13 35.41
N GLN A 201 -4.02 55.07 36.35
CA GLN A 201 -3.48 54.82 37.70
C GLN A 201 -4.51 54.21 38.65
N TYR A 202 -4.03 53.36 39.55
CA TYR A 202 -4.78 52.65 40.58
C TYR A 202 -4.47 53.23 41.96
N LEU A 203 -5.49 53.71 42.69
CA LEU A 203 -5.34 54.34 44.01
C LEU A 203 -6.35 53.75 45.00
N CYS A 204 -6.03 53.72 46.30
CA CYS A 204 -6.96 53.23 47.32
C CYS A 204 -8.20 54.15 47.43
N GLY A 205 -9.39 53.55 47.48
CA GLY A 205 -10.67 54.26 47.48
C GLY A 205 -10.88 55.21 48.67
N ASP A 206 -10.37 54.84 49.85
CA ASP A 206 -10.47 55.64 51.08
C ASP A 206 -9.27 56.59 51.32
N GLY A 207 -8.33 56.66 50.37
CA GLY A 207 -7.06 57.36 50.54
C GLY A 207 -6.00 56.48 51.20
N CYS A 208 -4.73 56.67 50.83
CA CYS A 208 -3.63 55.96 51.48
C CYS A 208 -3.26 56.71 52.76
N ASP A 209 -3.72 56.25 53.92
CA ASP A 209 -3.25 56.80 55.20
C ASP A 209 -1.73 56.62 55.30
N GLU A 210 -1.02 57.74 55.36
CA GLU A 210 0.42 57.82 55.63
C GLU A 210 0.64 57.58 57.13
N ASP A 211 1.34 56.51 57.51
CA ASP A 211 2.05 56.43 58.79
C ASP A 211 3.42 57.13 58.67
#